data_AF-A0A5P8NDE4-F1
#
_entry.id   AF-A0A5P8NDE4-F1
#
_cell.length_a   1.000
_cell.length_b   1.000
_cell.length_c   1.000
_cell.angle_alpha   90.00
_cell.angle_beta   90.00
_cell.angle_gamma   90.00
#
_symmetry.space_group_name_H-M   'P 1'
#
loop_
_entity.id
_entity.type
_entity.pdbx_description
1 polymer ?
#
loop_
_entity_poly.entity_id
_entity_poly.type
_entity_poly.pdbx_seq_one_letter_code
_entity_poly.pdbx_strand_id
1 'polypeptide(L)'
;MKKNLHEELLQLIEAEPTNESVLDLLCQIDDNIQKIIESRFQGKRSERLEEKINGSIFKAFKDNETGYSINNYLDIIINRVEKILGNSEKNISEILSELGIFALHHSQTLLIANENKNKGVIKGSGEGYVESYNNDKLKSLLEILNGLGIYGDDIICHIGGVEKNMMRKYGYIYIQIPQLNRSVLISDGSGENTFVIKGLPKDAYFFQSTKIDIFNDFEVDSIPYTKRWGELILEKLQEDFIPKIKMKEKISMFTTSELLNIFQNDKRYHPDILMKSSAKNLKQINIGGYNLTQIARLFHIKGAENILGEVRPENKKLHLAYLLKSIFGVGYESIMEVINLSQSQEKAPKEASGWKVKSQQLGYFPEVLLSKTQAELKLCRVCGFTLSEIAGELKVADTYGIKG
;
A
#
# COMPACT_ATOMS: atom_id res chain seq x y z
N MET A 1 -10.22 15.57 16.27
CA MET A 1 -10.83 14.85 15.13
C MET A 1 -10.36 15.52 13.85
N LYS A 2 -9.40 14.93 13.14
CA LYS A 2 -9.03 15.37 11.79
C LYS A 2 -9.84 14.50 10.82
N LYS A 3 -10.95 15.03 10.33
CA LYS A 3 -11.69 14.41 9.21
C LYS A 3 -10.81 14.41 7.97
N ASN A 4 -10.87 13.33 7.19
CA ASN A 4 -10.07 13.15 5.98
C ASN A 4 -10.63 14.07 4.88
N LEU A 5 -10.07 15.29 4.79
CA LEU A 5 -10.48 16.36 3.88
C LEU A 5 -10.59 15.90 2.42
N HIS A 6 -9.81 14.88 2.04
CA HIS A 6 -9.80 14.28 0.70
C HIS A 6 -11.09 13.52 0.37
N GLU A 7 -11.70 12.86 1.35
CA GLU A 7 -12.89 12.02 1.16
C GLU A 7 -14.17 12.85 1.06
N GLU A 8 -14.31 13.92 1.84
CA GLU A 8 -15.42 14.88 1.70
C GLU A 8 -15.37 15.57 0.33
N LEU A 9 -14.17 15.87 -0.18
CA LEU A 9 -13.98 16.60 -1.42
C LEU A 9 -14.30 15.76 -2.67
N LEU A 10 -13.96 14.47 -2.66
CA LEU A 10 -14.34 13.53 -3.73
C LEU A 10 -15.85 13.28 -3.74
N GLN A 11 -16.48 13.14 -2.57
CA GLN A 11 -17.94 12.95 -2.47
C GLN A 11 -18.73 14.20 -2.92
N LEU A 12 -18.26 15.40 -2.58
CA LEU A 12 -18.87 16.66 -2.99
C LEU A 12 -18.70 16.91 -4.51
N ILE A 13 -17.53 16.57 -5.08
CA ILE A 13 -17.26 16.66 -6.53
C ILE A 13 -18.17 15.71 -7.34
N GLU A 14 -18.36 14.47 -6.87
CA GLU A 14 -19.19 13.48 -7.55
C GLU A 14 -20.69 13.78 -7.45
N ALA A 15 -21.13 14.38 -6.33
CA ALA A 15 -22.54 14.67 -6.10
C ALA A 15 -22.99 15.96 -6.79
N GLU A 16 -22.21 17.05 -6.71
CA GLU A 16 -22.57 18.35 -7.29
C GLU A 16 -21.31 19.10 -7.80
N PRO A 17 -20.87 18.83 -9.05
CA PRO A 17 -19.60 19.35 -9.59
C PRO A 17 -19.55 20.87 -9.77
N THR A 18 -20.67 21.57 -9.62
CA THR A 18 -20.81 23.04 -9.72
C THR A 18 -21.12 23.72 -8.39
N ASN A 19 -21.12 22.98 -7.28
CA ASN A 19 -21.49 23.54 -5.98
C ASN A 19 -20.36 24.41 -5.41
N GLU A 20 -20.72 25.63 -4.98
CA GLU A 20 -19.85 26.62 -4.35
C GLU A 20 -19.05 26.06 -3.17
N SER A 21 -19.61 25.06 -2.48
CA SER A 21 -18.95 24.36 -1.37
C SER A 21 -17.77 23.47 -1.80
N VAL A 22 -17.76 22.94 -3.03
CA VAL A 22 -16.60 22.23 -3.61
C VAL A 22 -15.47 23.22 -3.89
N LEU A 23 -15.83 24.40 -4.41
CA LEU A 23 -14.91 25.50 -4.67
C LEU A 23 -14.28 26.00 -3.36
N ASP A 24 -15.07 26.21 -2.31
CA ASP A 24 -14.55 26.59 -0.99
C ASP A 24 -13.59 25.54 -0.41
N LEU A 25 -13.88 24.25 -0.60
CA LEU A 25 -13.02 23.16 -0.12
C LEU A 25 -11.70 23.09 -0.90
N LEU A 26 -11.75 23.28 -2.23
CA LEU A 26 -10.56 23.37 -3.08
C LEU A 26 -9.71 24.59 -2.74
N CYS A 27 -10.33 25.74 -2.45
CA CYS A 27 -9.65 26.94 -1.94
C CYS A 27 -8.94 26.66 -0.61
N GLN A 28 -9.58 25.94 0.31
CA GLN A 28 -8.93 25.55 1.57
C GLN A 28 -7.74 24.62 1.36
N ILE A 29 -7.77 23.73 0.35
CA ILE A 29 -6.63 22.89 0.01
C ILE A 29 -5.49 23.72 -0.58
N ASP A 30 -5.79 24.62 -1.52
CA ASP A 30 -4.79 25.48 -2.14
C ASP A 30 -4.14 26.41 -1.09
N ASP A 31 -4.93 27.00 -0.19
CA ASP A 31 -4.44 27.78 0.96
C ASP A 31 -3.54 26.95 1.90
N ASN A 32 -3.87 25.68 2.13
CA ASN A 32 -3.06 24.81 2.97
C ASN A 32 -1.75 24.41 2.27
N ILE A 33 -1.77 24.16 0.97
CA ILE A 33 -0.57 23.92 0.16
C ILE A 33 0.31 25.17 0.17
N GLN A 34 -0.29 26.34 -0.01
CA GLN A 34 0.39 27.64 0.00
C GLN A 34 1.03 27.91 1.37
N LYS A 35 0.34 27.64 2.48
CA LYS A 35 0.91 27.74 3.83
C LYS A 35 2.05 26.73 4.07
N ILE A 36 1.96 25.52 3.51
CA ILE A 36 3.05 24.53 3.56
C ILE A 36 4.26 25.01 2.76
N ILE A 37 4.04 25.64 1.61
CA ILE A 37 5.09 26.24 0.78
C ILE A 37 5.72 27.43 1.52
N GLU A 38 4.93 28.38 2.02
CA GLU A 38 5.39 29.56 2.76
C GLU A 38 6.15 29.20 4.05
N SER A 39 5.68 28.18 4.79
CA SER A 39 6.38 27.68 5.98
C SER A 39 7.67 26.93 5.64
N ARG A 40 7.77 26.30 4.46
CA ARG A 40 8.99 25.62 3.99
C ARG A 40 10.00 26.55 3.31
N PHE A 41 9.56 27.69 2.78
CA PHE A 41 10.39 28.62 2.01
C PHE A 41 10.52 30.02 2.65
N GLN A 42 10.75 30.09 3.96
CA GLN A 42 11.02 31.36 4.65
C GLN A 42 12.32 32.02 4.13
N GLY A 43 12.17 33.08 3.32
CA GLY A 43 13.25 33.99 2.95
C GLY A 43 13.23 34.44 1.49
N LYS A 44 12.94 35.74 1.28
CA LYS A 44 13.15 36.60 0.08
C LYS A 44 12.72 36.10 -1.31
N ARG A 45 12.26 34.85 -1.46
CA ARG A 45 11.73 34.29 -2.71
C ARG A 45 10.20 34.33 -2.79
N SER A 46 9.48 34.63 -1.70
CA SER A 46 8.01 34.62 -1.69
C SER A 46 7.41 35.78 -2.49
N GLU A 47 7.95 37.00 -2.41
CA GLU A 47 7.37 38.17 -3.12
C GLU A 47 7.33 38.01 -4.65
N ARG A 48 8.37 37.41 -5.27
CA ARG A 48 8.38 37.13 -6.72
C ARG A 48 7.53 35.93 -7.13
N LEU A 49 7.26 35.02 -6.19
CA LEU A 49 6.37 33.88 -6.42
C LEU A 49 4.91 34.32 -6.26
N GLU A 50 4.59 35.09 -5.23
CA GLU A 50 3.26 35.64 -4.94
C GLU A 50 2.70 36.47 -6.10
N GLU A 51 3.51 37.31 -6.75
CA GLU A 51 3.07 38.12 -7.90
C GLU A 51 2.78 37.27 -9.16
N LYS A 52 3.43 36.11 -9.31
CA LYS A 52 3.15 35.15 -10.40
C LYS A 52 2.05 34.15 -10.05
N ILE A 53 1.80 33.89 -8.78
CA ILE A 53 0.86 32.89 -8.26
C ILE A 53 -0.54 33.49 -8.11
N ASN A 54 -0.67 34.71 -7.60
CA ASN A 54 -1.97 35.32 -7.30
C ASN A 54 -2.71 35.86 -8.54
N GLY A 55 -2.04 36.02 -9.69
CA GLY A 55 -2.60 36.72 -10.84
C GLY A 55 -3.38 35.89 -11.86
N SER A 56 -3.14 34.58 -11.99
CA SER A 56 -3.55 33.87 -13.22
C SER A 56 -4.82 33.03 -13.09
N ILE A 57 -5.08 32.39 -11.95
CA ILE A 57 -6.17 31.39 -11.86
C ILE A 57 -7.52 32.06 -11.60
N PHE A 58 -7.57 32.97 -10.62
CA PHE A 58 -8.79 33.70 -10.28
C PHE A 58 -9.26 34.63 -11.41
N LYS A 59 -8.32 35.29 -12.10
CA LYS A 59 -8.62 36.14 -13.26
C LYS A 59 -9.07 35.32 -14.47
N ALA A 60 -8.46 34.16 -14.71
CA ALA A 60 -8.89 33.26 -15.78
C ALA A 60 -10.27 32.63 -15.54
N PHE A 61 -10.67 32.43 -14.27
CA PHE A 61 -12.01 31.96 -13.91
C PHE A 61 -13.07 33.06 -13.99
N LYS A 62 -12.73 34.28 -13.54
CA LYS A 62 -13.67 35.41 -13.53
C LYS A 62 -13.93 35.96 -14.93
N ASP A 63 -12.96 35.81 -15.84
CA ASP A 63 -13.03 36.37 -17.19
C ASP A 63 -13.51 35.35 -18.27
N ASN A 64 -13.77 34.08 -17.96
CA ASN A 64 -14.23 33.09 -18.94
C ASN A 64 -15.51 32.33 -18.52
N GLU A 65 -16.61 32.64 -19.20
CA GLU A 65 -17.91 31.95 -19.08
C GLU A 65 -17.96 30.53 -19.70
N THR A 66 -16.83 29.93 -20.08
CA THR A 66 -16.84 28.58 -20.67
C THR A 66 -15.65 27.70 -20.28
N GLY A 67 -15.94 26.64 -19.50
CA GLY A 67 -15.45 25.30 -19.84
C GLY A 67 -14.09 24.82 -19.31
N TYR A 68 -13.71 25.13 -18.07
CA TYR A 68 -12.64 24.35 -17.41
C TYR A 68 -13.25 23.21 -16.58
N SER A 69 -12.91 21.97 -16.95
CA SER A 69 -13.30 20.76 -16.21
C SER A 69 -12.30 20.45 -15.08
N ILE A 70 -12.71 19.69 -14.06
CA ILE A 70 -11.83 19.21 -12.97
C ILE A 70 -10.58 18.50 -13.50
N ASN A 71 -10.67 17.83 -14.65
CA ASN A 71 -9.53 17.19 -15.30
C ASN A 71 -8.45 18.22 -15.72
N ASN A 72 -8.86 19.41 -16.17
CA ASN A 72 -7.94 20.47 -16.53
C ASN A 72 -7.17 20.98 -15.30
N TYR A 73 -7.79 20.93 -14.11
CA TYR A 73 -7.13 21.31 -12.86
C TYR A 73 -6.11 20.24 -12.40
N LEU A 74 -6.45 18.95 -12.54
CA LEU A 74 -5.53 17.85 -12.29
C LEU A 74 -4.33 17.88 -13.24
N ASP A 75 -4.54 18.19 -14.53
CA ASP A 75 -3.47 18.35 -15.51
C ASP A 75 -2.52 19.51 -15.16
N ILE A 76 -3.04 20.61 -14.59
CA ILE A 76 -2.21 21.73 -14.11
C ILE A 76 -1.37 21.31 -12.89
N ILE A 77 -1.93 20.51 -11.98
CA ILE A 77 -1.20 19.98 -10.83
C ILE A 77 -0.11 18.99 -11.27
N ILE A 78 -0.43 18.07 -12.18
CA ILE A 78 0.53 17.10 -12.74
C ILE A 78 1.66 17.83 -13.46
N ASN A 79 1.37 18.80 -14.33
CA ASN A 79 2.39 19.60 -14.99
C ASN A 79 3.26 20.42 -14.00
N ARG A 80 2.69 20.83 -12.85
CA ARG A 80 3.46 21.50 -11.78
C ARG A 80 4.38 20.52 -11.06
N VAL A 81 3.93 19.30 -10.78
CA VAL A 81 4.74 18.23 -10.21
C VAL A 81 5.86 17.81 -11.16
N GLU A 82 5.57 17.67 -12.45
CA GLU A 82 6.57 17.37 -13.49
C GLU A 82 7.61 18.49 -13.64
N LYS A 83 7.21 19.77 -13.52
CA LYS A 83 8.16 20.89 -13.45
C LYS A 83 9.04 20.88 -12.19
N ILE A 84 8.51 20.40 -11.07
CA ILE A 84 9.28 20.22 -9.83
C ILE A 84 10.29 19.08 -9.98
N LEU A 85 9.89 17.99 -10.64
CA LEU A 85 10.73 16.82 -10.93
C LEU A 85 11.73 17.06 -12.07
N GLY A 86 11.44 18.00 -12.97
CA GLY A 86 12.28 18.36 -14.12
C GLY A 86 13.39 19.38 -13.82
N ASN A 87 13.51 19.88 -12.60
CA ASN A 87 14.57 20.81 -12.20
C ASN A 87 15.86 20.05 -11.82
N SER A 88 16.78 19.95 -12.78
CA SER A 88 18.04 19.21 -12.78
C SER A 88 19.16 19.74 -11.85
N GLU A 89 18.85 20.55 -10.83
CA GLU A 89 19.86 21.12 -9.92
C GLU A 89 19.89 20.50 -8.51
N LYS A 90 18.91 19.65 -8.15
CA LYS A 90 18.83 19.06 -6.79
C LYS A 90 19.95 18.06 -6.52
N ASN A 91 20.49 18.07 -5.30
CA ASN A 91 21.46 17.06 -4.85
C ASN A 91 20.74 15.73 -4.56
N ILE A 92 21.40 14.58 -4.75
CA ILE A 92 20.84 13.24 -4.48
C ILE A 92 20.27 13.12 -3.06
N SER A 93 20.89 13.81 -2.09
CA SER A 93 20.38 13.88 -0.71
C SER A 93 18.95 14.45 -0.64
N GLU A 94 18.69 15.52 -1.39
CA GLU A 94 17.39 16.19 -1.41
C GLU A 94 16.35 15.30 -2.12
N ILE A 95 16.76 14.63 -3.20
CA ILE A 95 15.90 13.69 -3.94
C ILE A 95 15.48 12.53 -3.01
N LEU A 96 16.42 11.90 -2.31
CA LEU A 96 16.11 10.78 -1.42
C LEU A 96 15.24 11.20 -0.23
N SER A 97 15.51 12.38 0.35
CA SER A 97 14.68 12.92 1.43
C SER A 97 13.26 13.26 0.97
N GLU A 98 13.08 13.81 -0.23
CA GLU A 98 11.75 14.10 -0.80
C GLU A 98 10.96 12.82 -1.10
N LEU A 99 11.66 11.73 -1.43
CA LEU A 99 11.08 10.41 -1.66
C LEU A 99 10.82 9.61 -0.37
N GLY A 100 11.15 10.16 0.81
CA GLY A 100 10.99 9.47 2.09
C GLY A 100 11.93 8.28 2.29
N ILE A 101 13.03 8.22 1.53
CA ILE A 101 14.02 7.14 1.60
C ILE A 101 14.98 7.40 2.75
N PHE A 102 15.24 6.40 3.58
CA PHE A 102 16.23 6.50 4.63
C PHE A 102 17.65 6.49 4.04
N ALA A 103 18.38 7.61 4.17
CA ALA A 103 19.71 7.80 3.61
C ALA A 103 20.74 8.15 4.69
N LEU A 104 21.87 7.44 4.66
CA LEU A 104 23.03 7.66 5.53
C LEU A 104 24.19 8.25 4.72
N HIS A 105 24.68 9.40 5.16
CA HIS A 105 25.80 10.09 4.51
C HIS A 105 27.12 9.76 5.19
N HIS A 106 28.12 9.42 4.38
CA HIS A 106 29.45 9.08 4.86
C HIS A 106 30.47 10.04 4.26
N SER A 107 31.44 10.48 5.06
CA SER A 107 32.54 11.32 4.58
C SER A 107 33.56 10.54 3.75
N GLN A 108 33.64 9.23 3.96
CA GLN A 108 34.53 8.31 3.25
C GLN A 108 33.93 7.90 1.90
N THR A 109 34.80 7.65 0.93
CA THR A 109 34.39 7.14 -0.38
C THR A 109 34.00 5.67 -0.29
N LEU A 110 32.81 5.35 -0.82
CA LEU A 110 32.39 3.98 -1.03
C LEU A 110 33.05 3.40 -2.28
N LEU A 111 33.62 2.20 -2.12
CA LEU A 111 34.28 1.39 -3.13
C LEU A 111 35.48 2.08 -3.79
N ILE A 112 36.66 1.81 -3.24
CA ILE A 112 37.93 2.39 -3.70
C ILE A 112 38.29 1.78 -5.07
N ALA A 113 38.76 2.61 -6.01
CA ALA A 113 39.21 2.10 -7.31
C ALA A 113 40.41 1.13 -7.13
N ASN A 114 40.51 0.10 -7.98
CA ASN A 114 41.54 -0.96 -7.89
C ASN A 114 42.98 -0.44 -7.82
N GLU A 115 43.24 0.78 -8.31
CA GLU A 115 44.57 1.37 -8.39
C GLU A 115 45.02 2.03 -7.07
N ASN A 116 44.09 2.29 -6.14
CA ASN A 116 44.29 3.23 -5.02
C ASN A 116 44.74 2.61 -3.70
N LYS A 117 44.95 1.28 -3.58
CA LYS A 117 45.50 0.76 -2.31
C LYS A 117 46.94 1.22 -2.07
N ASN A 118 47.71 1.56 -3.11
CA ASN A 118 49.12 1.99 -2.99
C ASN A 118 49.65 2.98 -4.06
N LYS A 119 48.87 3.40 -5.06
CA LYS A 119 49.30 4.40 -6.06
C LYS A 119 48.19 5.45 -6.17
N GLY A 120 48.54 6.72 -5.93
CA GLY A 120 47.56 7.81 -5.92
C GLY A 120 46.71 7.87 -7.19
N VAL A 121 45.47 8.34 -7.04
CA VAL A 121 44.44 8.51 -8.08
C VAL A 121 45.06 9.00 -9.41
N ILE A 122 44.88 8.23 -10.49
CA ILE A 122 45.30 8.66 -11.83
C ILE A 122 44.50 9.93 -12.20
N LYS A 123 45.22 11.04 -12.34
CA LYS A 123 44.65 12.34 -12.72
C LYS A 123 44.52 12.40 -14.24
N GLY A 124 43.29 12.39 -14.76
CA GLY A 124 43.02 12.81 -16.13
C GLY A 124 43.17 14.33 -16.29
N SER A 125 43.54 14.81 -17.47
CA SER A 125 43.77 16.24 -17.74
C SER A 125 42.49 17.08 -17.79
N GLY A 126 41.30 16.46 -17.82
CA GLY A 126 40.00 17.16 -17.85
C GLY A 126 39.73 17.99 -19.11
N GLU A 127 40.69 18.11 -20.03
CA GLU A 127 40.54 18.88 -21.27
C GLU A 127 39.71 18.10 -22.30
N GLY A 128 38.50 18.59 -22.57
CA GLY A 128 37.71 18.23 -23.76
C GLY A 128 36.51 17.31 -23.53
N TYR A 129 36.20 16.89 -22.30
CA TYR A 129 35.02 16.06 -22.04
C TYR A 129 33.82 16.93 -21.62
N VAL A 130 32.79 16.99 -22.48
CA VAL A 130 31.49 17.58 -22.14
C VAL A 130 30.66 16.50 -21.45
N GLU A 131 30.52 16.60 -20.13
CA GLU A 131 29.72 15.68 -19.33
C GLU A 131 28.23 15.86 -19.63
N SER A 132 27.62 14.95 -20.40
CA SER A 132 26.16 14.83 -20.45
C SER A 132 25.68 13.99 -19.27
N TYR A 133 25.58 14.61 -18.09
CA TYR A 133 24.99 13.98 -16.92
C TYR A 133 23.47 13.98 -17.02
N ASN A 134 22.94 12.94 -17.66
CA ASN A 134 21.52 12.62 -17.54
C ASN A 134 21.31 11.11 -17.40
N ASN A 135 22.13 10.47 -16.58
CA ASN A 135 21.97 9.06 -16.26
C ASN A 135 21.13 8.92 -15.00
N ASP A 136 19.81 8.86 -15.22
CA ASP A 136 18.75 8.54 -14.27
C ASP A 136 18.87 7.12 -13.67
N LYS A 137 20.08 6.53 -13.53
CA LYS A 137 20.29 5.16 -13.00
C LYS A 137 19.60 4.95 -11.65
N LEU A 138 19.70 5.93 -10.74
CA LEU A 138 19.01 5.87 -9.45
C LEU A 138 17.50 5.86 -9.65
N LYS A 139 16.96 6.77 -10.47
CA LYS A 139 15.52 6.82 -10.76
C LYS A 139 15.02 5.53 -11.42
N SER A 140 15.70 5.04 -12.45
CA SER A 140 15.37 3.78 -13.13
C SER A 140 15.45 2.59 -12.17
N LEU A 141 16.44 2.56 -11.26
CA LEU A 141 16.48 1.53 -10.23
C LEU A 141 15.27 1.61 -9.29
N LEU A 142 14.91 2.81 -8.83
CA LEU A 142 13.72 3.01 -7.99
C LEU A 142 12.42 2.61 -8.70
N GLU A 143 12.31 2.89 -10.00
CA GLU A 143 11.17 2.44 -10.83
C GLU A 143 11.10 0.90 -10.91
N ILE A 144 12.25 0.23 -11.09
CA ILE A 144 12.35 -1.24 -11.09
C ILE A 144 11.92 -1.80 -9.72
N LEU A 145 12.43 -1.24 -8.62
CA LEU A 145 12.09 -1.66 -7.26
C LEU A 145 10.60 -1.45 -6.96
N ASN A 146 10.02 -0.32 -7.38
CA ASN A 146 8.59 -0.08 -7.25
C ASN A 146 7.75 -1.10 -8.04
N GLY A 147 8.21 -1.49 -9.24
CA GLY A 147 7.63 -2.60 -10.01
C GLY A 147 7.62 -3.92 -9.24
N LEU A 148 8.65 -4.18 -8.44
CA LEU A 148 8.73 -5.32 -7.51
C LEU A 148 7.91 -5.14 -6.22
N GLY A 149 7.29 -3.97 -6.02
CA GLY A 149 6.57 -3.63 -4.79
C GLY A 149 7.48 -3.33 -3.60
N ILE A 150 8.69 -2.86 -3.87
CA ILE A 150 9.68 -2.38 -2.89
C ILE A 150 9.69 -0.86 -2.98
N TYR A 151 9.34 -0.22 -1.87
CA TYR A 151 9.16 1.23 -1.79
C TYR A 151 10.31 1.89 -1.05
N GLY A 152 10.27 3.22 -0.91
CA GLY A 152 11.37 3.99 -0.33
C GLY A 152 11.67 3.65 1.14
N ASP A 153 10.66 3.22 1.89
CA ASP A 153 10.75 2.72 3.26
C ASP A 153 11.28 1.28 3.36
N ASP A 154 11.34 0.55 2.25
CA ASP A 154 11.87 -0.82 2.17
C ASP A 154 13.37 -0.88 1.85
N ILE A 155 14.02 0.26 1.62
CA ILE A 155 15.43 0.34 1.24
C ILE A 155 16.22 1.26 2.17
N ILE A 156 17.51 0.97 2.28
CA ILE A 156 18.46 1.78 3.04
C ILE A 156 19.56 2.23 2.07
N CYS A 157 19.73 3.54 1.93
CA CYS A 157 20.74 4.11 1.05
C CYS A 157 21.93 4.61 1.87
N HIS A 158 23.15 4.28 1.44
CA HIS A 158 24.39 4.84 1.97
C HIS A 158 25.09 5.60 0.84
N ILE A 159 25.40 6.86 1.07
CA ILE A 159 26.01 7.75 0.09
C ILE A 159 27.44 8.03 0.53
N GLY A 160 28.39 7.58 -0.28
CA GLY A 160 29.80 7.80 -0.03
C GLY A 160 30.24 9.21 -0.42
N GLY A 161 31.21 9.74 0.32
CA GLY A 161 31.88 10.98 0.01
C GLY A 161 32.73 10.87 -1.25
N VAL A 162 33.12 12.02 -1.80
CA VAL A 162 33.98 12.12 -2.97
C VAL A 162 35.33 12.70 -2.53
N GLU A 163 36.43 12.02 -2.88
CA GLU A 163 37.76 12.55 -2.62
C GLU A 163 38.07 13.76 -3.49
N LYS A 164 38.90 14.67 -2.95
CA LYS A 164 39.41 15.84 -3.67
C LYS A 164 40.10 15.37 -4.95
N ASN A 165 39.66 15.87 -6.11
CA ASN A 165 40.11 15.55 -7.48
C ASN A 165 39.50 14.32 -8.16
N MET A 166 38.45 13.70 -7.60
CA MET A 166 37.68 12.73 -8.38
C MET A 166 36.78 13.44 -9.40
N MET A 167 36.73 12.93 -10.63
CA MET A 167 35.89 13.44 -11.73
C MET A 167 34.41 13.01 -11.60
N ARG A 168 33.88 12.91 -10.37
CA ARG A 168 32.49 12.49 -10.11
C ARG A 168 31.86 13.36 -9.05
N LYS A 169 30.55 13.61 -9.17
CA LYS A 169 29.80 14.42 -8.20
C LYS A 169 29.49 13.64 -6.93
N TYR A 170 29.28 12.33 -7.05
CA TYR A 170 29.07 11.42 -5.93
C TYR A 170 29.92 10.15 -6.05
N GLY A 171 30.21 9.51 -4.92
CA GLY A 171 30.77 8.16 -4.93
C GLY A 171 29.73 7.14 -5.40
N TYR A 172 30.04 5.85 -5.28
CA TYR A 172 28.99 4.85 -5.38
C TYR A 172 27.92 5.09 -4.32
N ILE A 173 26.66 4.91 -4.68
CA ILE A 173 25.53 4.84 -3.77
C ILE A 173 25.28 3.37 -3.51
N TYR A 174 25.36 2.99 -2.23
CA TYR A 174 25.11 1.64 -1.77
C TYR A 174 23.68 1.53 -1.27
N ILE A 175 22.87 0.69 -1.92
CA ILE A 175 21.44 0.54 -1.64
C ILE A 175 21.23 -0.88 -1.12
N GLN A 176 20.79 -1.00 0.12
CA GLN A 176 20.38 -2.26 0.71
C GLN A 176 18.90 -2.48 0.47
N ILE A 177 18.55 -3.70 0.06
CA ILE A 177 17.17 -4.14 -0.17
C ILE A 177 16.91 -5.38 0.69
N PRO A 178 16.59 -5.20 1.98
CA PRO A 178 16.48 -6.32 2.92
C PRO A 178 15.46 -7.37 2.51
N GLN A 179 14.35 -6.96 1.89
CA GLN A 179 13.30 -7.89 1.44
C GLN A 179 13.79 -8.91 0.40
N LEU A 180 14.75 -8.52 -0.45
CA LEU A 180 15.33 -9.40 -1.47
C LEU A 180 16.61 -10.10 -1.00
N ASN A 181 17.12 -9.75 0.19
CA ASN A 181 18.48 -10.09 0.62
C ASN A 181 19.50 -9.76 -0.50
N ARG A 182 19.39 -8.54 -1.03
CA ARG A 182 20.25 -8.01 -2.10
C ARG A 182 20.73 -6.62 -1.75
N SER A 183 21.88 -6.27 -2.28
CA SER A 183 22.35 -4.89 -2.28
C SER A 183 22.78 -4.46 -3.67
N VAL A 184 22.68 -3.17 -3.96
CA VAL A 184 23.06 -2.59 -5.26
C VAL A 184 24.03 -1.44 -5.04
N LEU A 185 25.14 -1.43 -5.77
CA LEU A 185 26.05 -0.28 -5.87
C LEU A 185 25.86 0.38 -7.23
N ILE A 186 25.35 1.61 -7.22
CA ILE A 186 25.20 2.42 -8.44
C ILE A 186 26.15 3.61 -8.42
N SER A 187 26.66 4.00 -9.59
CA SER A 187 27.48 5.20 -9.76
C SER A 187 26.82 6.09 -10.82
N ASP A 188 26.82 7.40 -10.56
CA ASP A 188 26.38 8.44 -11.50
C ASP A 188 27.37 8.65 -12.67
N GLY A 189 28.58 8.10 -12.55
CA GLY A 189 29.61 8.12 -13.59
C GLY A 189 29.19 7.43 -14.90
N SER A 190 29.49 8.09 -16.02
CA SER A 190 29.39 7.50 -17.36
C SER A 190 30.37 6.32 -17.50
N GLY A 191 29.93 5.22 -18.09
CA GLY A 191 30.75 4.01 -18.26
C GLY A 191 30.94 3.14 -17.01
N GLU A 192 30.50 3.60 -15.83
CA GLU A 192 30.59 2.80 -14.60
C GLU A 192 29.48 1.74 -14.52
N ASN A 193 29.88 0.52 -14.19
CA ASN A 193 28.97 -0.61 -13.98
C ASN A 193 28.17 -0.46 -12.68
N THR A 194 26.96 -1.02 -12.69
CA THR A 194 26.18 -1.30 -11.48
C THR A 194 26.56 -2.67 -10.95
N PHE A 195 26.75 -2.79 -9.64
CA PHE A 195 27.00 -4.10 -9.01
C PHE A 195 25.77 -4.54 -8.23
N VAL A 196 25.25 -5.73 -8.51
CA VAL A 196 24.21 -6.38 -7.72
C VAL A 196 24.87 -7.46 -6.89
N ILE A 197 24.71 -7.38 -5.57
CA ILE A 197 25.39 -8.23 -4.59
C ILE A 197 24.36 -9.10 -3.89
N LYS A 198 24.63 -10.39 -3.80
CA LYS A 198 23.85 -11.32 -2.98
C LYS A 198 24.15 -11.09 -1.50
N GLY A 199 23.12 -10.78 -0.71
CA GLY A 199 23.23 -10.47 0.70
C GLY A 199 23.20 -8.98 1.03
N LEU A 200 23.41 -8.69 2.31
CA LEU A 200 23.44 -7.35 2.90
C LEU A 200 24.79 -7.11 3.60
N PRO A 201 25.90 -6.93 2.85
CA PRO A 201 27.18 -6.61 3.47
C PRO A 201 27.07 -5.35 4.33
N LYS A 202 27.83 -5.28 5.41
CA LYS A 202 27.87 -4.05 6.20
C LYS A 202 28.51 -2.94 5.38
N ASP A 203 27.92 -1.75 5.42
CA ASP A 203 28.45 -0.55 4.77
C ASP A 203 29.94 -0.31 5.08
N ALA A 204 30.35 -0.57 6.31
CA ALA A 204 31.73 -0.52 6.79
C ALA A 204 32.74 -1.24 5.87
N TYR A 205 32.34 -2.35 5.24
CA TYR A 205 33.19 -3.10 4.32
C TYR A 205 33.57 -2.26 3.10
N PHE A 206 32.62 -1.54 2.51
CA PHE A 206 32.84 -0.82 1.25
C PHE A 206 33.73 0.41 1.39
N PHE A 207 34.00 0.90 2.61
CA PHE A 207 34.97 1.98 2.82
C PHE A 207 36.42 1.50 2.77
N GLN A 208 36.69 0.19 2.89
CA GLN A 208 38.04 -0.38 2.96
C GLN A 208 38.36 -1.31 1.79
N SER A 209 37.37 -1.56 0.95
CA SER A 209 37.41 -2.55 -0.11
C SER A 209 37.48 -1.92 -1.50
N THR A 210 38.18 -2.62 -2.39
CA THR A 210 38.26 -2.31 -3.81
C THR A 210 37.20 -3.06 -4.62
N LYS A 211 37.05 -2.73 -5.91
CA LYS A 211 36.15 -3.49 -6.81
C LYS A 211 36.54 -4.97 -6.85
N ILE A 212 37.83 -5.29 -6.89
CA ILE A 212 38.33 -6.68 -6.86
C ILE A 212 37.92 -7.39 -5.56
N ASP A 213 38.07 -6.71 -4.42
CA ASP A 213 37.71 -7.29 -3.12
C ASP A 213 36.22 -7.68 -3.08
N ILE A 214 35.33 -6.88 -3.68
CA ILE A 214 33.91 -7.23 -3.81
C ILE A 214 33.70 -8.56 -4.56
N PHE A 215 34.35 -8.75 -5.70
CA PHE A 215 34.18 -9.98 -6.50
C PHE A 215 34.77 -11.23 -5.83
N ASN A 216 35.78 -11.06 -4.97
CA ASN A 216 36.38 -12.17 -4.24
C ASN A 216 35.53 -12.58 -3.03
N ASP A 217 34.93 -11.61 -2.34
CA ASP A 217 34.28 -11.84 -1.05
C ASP A 217 32.77 -12.07 -1.17
N PHE A 218 32.16 -11.69 -2.31
CA PHE A 218 30.71 -11.81 -2.53
C PHE A 218 30.36 -12.35 -3.91
N GLU A 219 29.19 -12.98 -3.99
CA GLU A 219 28.54 -13.31 -5.26
C GLU A 219 27.98 -12.01 -5.86
N VAL A 220 28.65 -11.49 -6.89
CA VAL A 220 28.39 -10.17 -7.47
C VAL A 220 28.23 -10.24 -8.97
N ASP A 221 27.13 -9.67 -9.45
CA ASP A 221 26.88 -9.42 -10.86
C ASP A 221 27.25 -7.98 -11.21
N SER A 222 28.11 -7.83 -12.22
CA SER A 222 28.55 -6.54 -12.73
C SER A 222 27.80 -6.22 -14.03
N ILE A 223 26.90 -5.25 -13.98
CA ILE A 223 25.97 -4.93 -15.05
C ILE A 223 26.36 -3.60 -15.71
N PRO A 224 26.80 -3.62 -16.99
CA PRO A 224 27.12 -2.40 -17.73
C PRO A 224 25.86 -1.61 -18.06
N TYR A 225 25.96 -0.29 -18.09
CA TYR A 225 24.84 0.59 -18.44
C TYR A 225 24.58 0.55 -19.95
N THR A 226 23.67 -0.34 -20.36
CA THR A 226 23.23 -0.58 -21.74
C THR A 226 21.71 -0.40 -21.86
N LYS A 227 21.15 -0.52 -23.07
CA LYS A 227 19.69 -0.50 -23.28
C LYS A 227 18.93 -1.56 -22.48
N ARG A 228 19.59 -2.67 -22.13
CA ARG A 228 19.03 -3.79 -21.35
C ARG A 228 19.36 -3.69 -19.86
N TRP A 229 19.97 -2.60 -19.40
CA TRP A 229 20.44 -2.47 -18.02
C TRP A 229 19.35 -2.75 -16.98
N GLY A 230 18.13 -2.22 -17.19
CA GLY A 230 17.02 -2.44 -16.28
C GLY A 230 16.53 -3.89 -16.25
N GLU A 231 16.47 -4.56 -17.41
CA GLU A 231 16.12 -5.97 -17.52
C GLU A 231 17.13 -6.85 -16.78
N LEU A 232 18.43 -6.60 -16.99
CA LEU A 232 19.51 -7.36 -16.36
C LEU A 232 19.52 -7.16 -14.83
N ILE A 233 19.26 -5.94 -14.34
CA ILE A 233 19.12 -5.71 -12.89
C ILE A 233 17.93 -6.47 -12.34
N LEU A 234 16.79 -6.42 -13.02
CA LEU A 234 15.58 -7.11 -12.58
C LEU A 234 15.81 -8.62 -12.48
N GLU A 235 16.43 -9.23 -13.50
CA GLU A 235 16.81 -10.65 -13.50
C GLU A 235 17.67 -10.98 -12.27
N LYS A 236 18.69 -10.17 -11.96
CA LYS A 236 19.61 -10.40 -10.83
C LYS A 236 19.02 -10.12 -9.46
N LEU A 237 18.07 -9.20 -9.35
CA LEU A 237 17.32 -8.95 -8.13
C LEU A 237 16.34 -10.09 -7.81
N GLN A 238 15.86 -10.80 -8.83
CA GLN A 238 14.89 -11.89 -8.69
C GLN A 238 15.54 -13.29 -8.64
N GLU A 239 16.82 -13.42 -9.01
CA GLU A 239 17.57 -14.68 -8.93
C GLU A 239 17.52 -15.25 -7.49
N ASP A 240 17.16 -16.53 -7.32
CA ASP A 240 16.94 -17.22 -6.03
C ASP A 240 15.87 -16.61 -5.11
N PHE A 241 15.16 -15.56 -5.52
CA PHE A 241 14.03 -15.05 -4.79
C PHE A 241 12.88 -16.04 -4.95
N ILE A 242 12.78 -17.02 -4.04
CA ILE A 242 11.53 -17.77 -3.84
C ILE A 242 10.53 -16.73 -3.34
N PRO A 243 9.53 -16.33 -4.13
CA PRO A 243 8.62 -15.30 -3.69
C PRO A 243 7.94 -15.84 -2.44
N LYS A 244 8.09 -15.16 -1.29
CA LYS A 244 6.92 -15.04 -0.40
C LYS A 244 5.90 -14.34 -1.28
N ILE A 245 5.04 -15.11 -1.95
CA ILE A 245 4.23 -14.66 -3.08
C ILE A 245 3.48 -13.36 -2.73
N LYS A 246 4.11 -12.23 -3.05
CA LYS A 246 3.46 -11.04 -3.57
C LYS A 246 3.69 -11.15 -5.08
N MET A 247 2.85 -11.95 -5.73
CA MET A 247 2.73 -12.00 -7.18
C MET A 247 2.43 -10.57 -7.68
N LYS A 248 3.48 -9.86 -8.10
CA LYS A 248 3.42 -8.65 -8.93
C LYS A 248 4.10 -8.90 -10.28
N GLU A 249 4.05 -10.13 -10.78
CA GLU A 249 4.05 -10.29 -12.23
C GLU A 249 2.75 -9.70 -12.76
N LYS A 250 2.81 -9.09 -13.94
CA LYS A 250 1.71 -8.52 -14.73
C LYS A 250 0.53 -9.50 -14.87
N ILE A 251 -0.24 -9.70 -13.81
CA ILE A 251 -1.68 -9.95 -13.91
C ILE A 251 -2.19 -8.58 -14.30
N SER A 252 -2.71 -8.44 -15.52
CA SER A 252 -3.64 -7.35 -15.83
C SER A 252 -4.55 -7.22 -14.61
N MET A 253 -4.42 -6.15 -13.82
CA MET A 253 -5.19 -6.02 -12.58
C MET A 253 -6.63 -6.31 -12.96
N PHE A 254 -7.15 -7.45 -12.50
CA PHE A 254 -8.53 -7.78 -12.80
C PHE A 254 -9.34 -6.62 -12.25
N THR A 255 -10.00 -5.90 -13.16
CA THR A 255 -10.96 -4.88 -12.81
C THR A 255 -12.00 -5.52 -11.88
N THR A 256 -12.66 -4.71 -11.05
CA THR A 256 -13.74 -5.20 -10.18
C THR A 256 -14.77 -6.00 -10.99
N SER A 257 -15.03 -5.58 -12.24
CA SER A 257 -15.90 -6.29 -13.19
C SER A 257 -15.40 -7.68 -13.58
N GLU A 258 -14.10 -7.85 -13.82
CA GLU A 258 -13.55 -9.16 -14.16
C GLU A 258 -13.52 -10.10 -12.96
N LEU A 259 -13.21 -9.59 -11.76
CA LEU A 259 -13.32 -10.39 -10.52
C LEU A 259 -14.76 -10.81 -10.26
N LEU A 260 -15.73 -9.91 -10.46
CA LEU A 260 -17.15 -10.20 -10.33
C LEU A 260 -17.57 -11.31 -11.31
N ASN A 261 -17.11 -11.21 -12.57
CA ASN A 261 -17.37 -12.22 -13.59
C ASN A 261 -16.81 -13.60 -13.19
N ILE A 262 -15.64 -13.67 -12.55
CA ILE A 262 -15.08 -14.92 -12.04
C ILE A 262 -15.96 -15.48 -10.89
N PHE A 263 -16.35 -14.64 -9.93
CA PHE A 263 -17.22 -15.05 -8.82
C PHE A 263 -18.55 -15.62 -9.28
N GLN A 264 -19.18 -14.97 -10.25
CA GLN A 264 -20.54 -15.31 -10.68
C GLN A 264 -20.57 -16.55 -11.58
N ASN A 265 -19.52 -16.80 -12.35
CA ASN A 265 -19.50 -17.91 -13.30
C ASN A 265 -18.81 -19.18 -12.78
N ASP A 266 -17.93 -19.06 -11.79
CA ASP A 266 -17.26 -20.23 -11.21
C ASP A 266 -18.07 -20.82 -10.06
N LYS A 267 -18.62 -22.01 -10.29
CA LYS A 267 -19.44 -22.75 -9.32
C LYS A 267 -18.73 -22.95 -7.97
N ARG A 268 -17.39 -22.97 -7.92
CA ARG A 268 -16.62 -23.11 -6.67
C ARG A 268 -16.86 -21.95 -5.70
N TYR A 269 -17.24 -20.78 -6.21
CA TYR A 269 -17.47 -19.57 -5.43
C TYR A 269 -18.96 -19.29 -5.20
N HIS A 270 -19.84 -20.26 -5.47
CA HIS A 270 -21.26 -20.14 -5.19
C HIS A 270 -21.49 -19.79 -3.71
N PRO A 271 -22.39 -18.83 -3.39
CA PRO A 271 -22.57 -18.37 -2.01
C PRO A 271 -22.85 -19.48 -1.00
N ASP A 272 -23.71 -20.44 -1.33
CA ASP A 272 -24.01 -21.55 -0.42
C ASP A 272 -22.80 -22.44 -0.09
N ILE A 273 -21.85 -22.55 -1.02
CA ILE A 273 -20.60 -23.31 -0.81
C ILE A 273 -19.68 -22.53 0.12
N LEU A 274 -19.51 -21.24 -0.13
CA LEU A 274 -18.68 -20.36 0.69
C LEU A 274 -19.26 -20.21 2.11
N MET A 275 -20.57 -20.10 2.24
CA MET A 275 -21.27 -20.04 3.52
C MET A 275 -21.19 -21.34 4.32
N LYS A 276 -20.98 -22.50 3.69
CA LYS A 276 -20.72 -23.77 4.37
C LYS A 276 -19.23 -24.06 4.60
N SER A 277 -18.34 -23.33 3.96
CA SER A 277 -16.89 -23.56 4.04
C SER A 277 -16.31 -23.21 5.41
N SER A 278 -15.32 -23.98 5.87
CA SER A 278 -14.60 -23.72 7.11
C SER A 278 -13.70 -22.48 6.99
N ALA A 279 -13.36 -21.84 8.11
CA ALA A 279 -12.42 -20.71 8.12
C ALA A 279 -11.06 -21.05 7.49
N LYS A 280 -10.59 -22.30 7.69
CA LYS A 280 -9.35 -22.79 7.08
C LYS A 280 -9.45 -22.81 5.55
N ASN A 281 -10.57 -23.30 5.02
CA ASN A 281 -10.78 -23.36 3.57
C ASN A 281 -10.93 -21.95 2.99
N LEU A 282 -11.68 -21.07 3.66
CA LEU A 282 -11.87 -19.68 3.23
C LEU A 282 -10.54 -18.91 3.14
N LYS A 283 -9.59 -19.16 4.05
CA LYS A 283 -8.23 -18.58 3.99
C LYS A 283 -7.41 -19.01 2.79
N GLN A 284 -7.74 -20.16 2.20
CA GLN A 284 -7.03 -20.71 1.04
C GLN A 284 -7.65 -20.25 -0.28
N ILE A 285 -8.83 -19.61 -0.25
CA ILE A 285 -9.49 -19.10 -1.45
C ILE A 285 -8.73 -17.88 -1.98
N ASN A 286 -8.24 -18.01 -3.21
CA ASN A 286 -7.67 -16.93 -3.99
C ASN A 286 -8.37 -16.85 -5.36
N ILE A 287 -8.81 -15.65 -5.74
CA ILE A 287 -9.61 -15.39 -6.94
C ILE A 287 -8.88 -14.30 -7.71
N GLY A 288 -8.43 -14.61 -8.93
CA GLY A 288 -7.63 -13.67 -9.72
C GLY A 288 -6.36 -13.19 -8.99
N GLY A 289 -5.81 -14.01 -8.09
CA GLY A 289 -4.66 -13.66 -7.24
C GLY A 289 -5.00 -12.90 -5.95
N TYR A 290 -6.28 -12.57 -5.71
CA TYR A 290 -6.73 -11.88 -4.50
C TYR A 290 -7.36 -12.84 -3.50
N ASN A 291 -7.02 -12.70 -2.21
CA ASN A 291 -7.74 -13.37 -1.13
C ASN A 291 -9.05 -12.64 -0.78
N LEU A 292 -9.94 -13.29 -0.02
CA LEU A 292 -11.24 -12.73 0.35
C LEU A 292 -11.14 -11.37 1.07
N THR A 293 -10.09 -11.15 1.87
CA THR A 293 -9.86 -9.87 2.55
C THR A 293 -9.53 -8.76 1.53
N GLN A 294 -8.69 -9.05 0.54
CA GLN A 294 -8.36 -8.09 -0.53
C GLN A 294 -9.58 -7.81 -1.41
N ILE A 295 -10.36 -8.83 -1.75
CA ILE A 295 -11.59 -8.69 -2.52
C ILE A 295 -12.59 -7.81 -1.75
N ALA A 296 -12.76 -8.04 -0.44
CA ALA A 296 -13.65 -7.20 0.37
C ALA A 296 -13.27 -5.71 0.34
N ARG A 297 -11.97 -5.40 0.26
CA ARG A 297 -11.48 -4.01 0.10
C ARG A 297 -11.84 -3.44 -1.28
N LEU A 298 -11.71 -4.24 -2.34
CA LEU A 298 -12.03 -3.82 -3.71
C LEU A 298 -13.53 -3.53 -3.91
N PHE A 299 -14.40 -4.28 -3.24
CA PHE A 299 -15.85 -4.12 -3.34
C PHE A 299 -16.42 -3.00 -2.44
N HIS A 300 -15.56 -2.21 -1.78
CA HIS A 300 -15.94 -1.05 -0.96
C HIS A 300 -17.23 -1.26 -0.16
N ILE A 301 -17.32 -2.37 0.59
CA ILE A 301 -18.54 -2.77 1.29
C ILE A 301 -18.89 -1.70 2.36
N LYS A 302 -19.69 -0.71 1.96
CA LYS A 302 -20.22 0.38 2.78
C LYS A 302 -21.26 -0.18 3.77
N GLY A 303 -21.24 0.33 5.00
CA GLY A 303 -22.20 -0.02 6.07
C GLY A 303 -21.62 -0.78 7.26
N ALA A 304 -20.31 -1.05 7.26
CA ALA A 304 -19.63 -1.73 8.34
C ALA A 304 -18.39 -0.93 8.82
N GLU A 305 -18.48 0.40 8.75
CA GLU A 305 -17.45 1.35 9.17
C GLU A 305 -17.17 1.28 10.69
N ASN A 306 -18.07 0.68 11.48
CA ASN A 306 -17.81 0.35 12.89
C ASN A 306 -17.37 -1.10 13.15
N ILE A 307 -17.23 -1.92 12.11
CA ILE A 307 -16.93 -3.36 12.23
C ILE A 307 -15.64 -3.76 11.49
N LEU A 308 -15.19 -3.03 10.45
CA LEU A 308 -14.20 -3.53 9.47
C LEU A 308 -12.82 -2.84 9.44
N GLY A 309 -12.31 -2.29 10.56
CA GLY A 309 -10.90 -1.84 10.61
C GLY A 309 -9.88 -2.97 10.40
N GLU A 310 -10.26 -4.22 10.66
CA GLU A 310 -9.37 -5.39 10.59
C GLU A 310 -10.08 -6.66 10.08
N VAL A 311 -11.07 -6.51 9.18
CA VAL A 311 -11.95 -7.65 8.92
C VAL A 311 -11.45 -8.62 7.88
N ARG A 312 -11.36 -9.86 8.35
CA ARG A 312 -11.06 -11.08 7.63
C ARG A 312 -12.37 -11.85 7.41
N PRO A 313 -13.01 -11.75 6.23
CA PRO A 313 -14.26 -12.48 5.92
C PRO A 313 -14.14 -13.98 6.18
N GLU A 314 -12.95 -14.53 6.02
CA GLU A 314 -12.62 -15.91 6.35
C GLU A 314 -12.81 -16.30 7.83
N ASN A 315 -12.83 -15.34 8.76
CA ASN A 315 -12.89 -15.59 10.20
C ASN A 315 -14.30 -15.41 10.79
N LYS A 316 -15.20 -14.66 10.14
CA LYS A 316 -16.54 -14.36 10.66
C LYS A 316 -17.59 -14.50 9.55
N LYS A 317 -18.56 -15.39 9.77
CA LYS A 317 -19.63 -15.70 8.80
C LYS A 317 -20.46 -14.48 8.41
N LEU A 318 -20.72 -13.56 9.34
CA LEU A 318 -21.43 -12.31 9.06
C LEU A 318 -20.69 -11.46 8.02
N HIS A 319 -19.37 -11.32 8.16
CA HIS A 319 -18.56 -10.53 7.25
C HIS A 319 -18.49 -11.17 5.86
N LEU A 320 -18.38 -12.50 5.82
CA LEU A 320 -18.50 -13.25 4.58
C LEU A 320 -19.88 -13.04 3.93
N ALA A 321 -20.96 -13.09 4.71
CA ALA A 321 -22.31 -12.87 4.19
C ALA A 321 -22.47 -11.48 3.56
N TYR A 322 -21.96 -10.42 4.20
CA TYR A 322 -21.97 -9.08 3.62
C TYR A 322 -21.14 -8.97 2.34
N LEU A 323 -19.95 -9.58 2.30
CA LEU A 323 -19.14 -9.66 1.09
C LEU A 323 -19.88 -10.33 -0.06
N LEU A 324 -20.46 -11.50 0.20
CA LEU A 324 -21.20 -12.25 -0.81
C LEU A 324 -22.46 -11.51 -1.24
N LYS A 325 -23.15 -10.80 -0.34
CA LYS A 325 -24.28 -9.93 -0.68
C LYS A 325 -23.86 -8.80 -1.64
N SER A 326 -22.68 -8.21 -1.44
CA SER A 326 -22.16 -7.16 -2.32
C SER A 326 -21.79 -7.68 -3.71
N ILE A 327 -21.31 -8.93 -3.82
CA ILE A 327 -20.88 -9.54 -5.09
C ILE A 327 -22.06 -10.14 -5.87
N PHE A 328 -22.96 -10.84 -5.18
CA PHE A 328 -24.02 -11.64 -5.78
C PHE A 328 -25.42 -11.02 -5.65
N GLY A 329 -25.55 -9.93 -4.90
CA GLY A 329 -26.83 -9.28 -4.62
C GLY A 329 -27.68 -10.01 -3.57
N VAL A 330 -28.98 -9.67 -3.56
CA VAL A 330 -30.00 -10.34 -2.75
C VAL A 330 -30.56 -11.54 -3.52
N GLY A 331 -30.82 -12.66 -2.85
CA GLY A 331 -31.40 -13.85 -3.50
C GLY A 331 -30.91 -15.19 -2.95
N TYR A 332 -29.85 -15.19 -2.15
CA TYR A 332 -29.29 -16.41 -1.56
C TYR A 332 -29.75 -16.55 -0.10
N GLU A 333 -30.52 -17.61 0.16
CA GLU A 333 -31.10 -17.90 1.48
C GLU A 333 -30.01 -18.00 2.55
N SER A 334 -28.89 -18.67 2.26
CA SER A 334 -27.77 -18.84 3.19
C SER A 334 -27.10 -17.53 3.62
N ILE A 335 -27.05 -16.54 2.72
CA ILE A 335 -26.54 -15.19 3.03
C ILE A 335 -27.51 -14.49 3.98
N MET A 336 -28.79 -14.50 3.62
CA MET A 336 -29.83 -13.79 4.37
C MET A 336 -30.06 -14.40 5.75
N GLU A 337 -29.98 -15.73 5.87
CA GLU A 337 -30.07 -16.44 7.14
C GLU A 337 -29.02 -15.93 8.13
N VAL A 338 -27.76 -15.83 7.72
CA VAL A 338 -26.67 -15.37 8.61
C VAL A 338 -26.82 -13.89 8.99
N ILE A 339 -27.23 -13.04 8.06
CA ILE A 339 -27.46 -11.62 8.35
C ILE A 339 -28.63 -11.47 9.33
N ASN A 340 -29.75 -12.15 9.09
CA ASN A 340 -30.94 -12.10 9.94
C ASN A 340 -30.65 -12.68 11.33
N LEU A 341 -29.86 -13.75 11.41
CA LEU A 341 -29.41 -14.34 12.67
C LEU A 341 -28.62 -13.30 13.48
N SER A 342 -27.61 -12.67 12.88
CA SER A 342 -26.79 -11.67 13.57
C SER A 342 -27.60 -10.45 14.02
N GLN A 343 -28.49 -9.95 13.18
CA GLN A 343 -29.38 -8.84 13.55
C GLN A 343 -30.34 -9.20 14.69
N SER A 344 -30.75 -10.47 14.75
CA SER A 344 -31.55 -10.98 15.87
C SER A 344 -30.73 -11.07 17.15
N GLN A 345 -29.45 -11.43 17.04
CA GLN A 345 -28.52 -11.53 18.15
C GLN A 345 -28.18 -10.15 18.74
N GLU A 346 -28.06 -9.11 17.92
CA GLU A 346 -27.89 -7.72 18.38
C GLU A 346 -29.07 -7.23 19.23
N LYS A 347 -30.26 -7.79 19.00
CA LYS A 347 -31.49 -7.49 19.76
C LYS A 347 -31.68 -8.44 20.95
N ALA A 348 -30.70 -9.28 21.26
CA ALA A 348 -30.81 -10.22 22.35
C ALA A 348 -30.88 -9.51 23.72
N PRO A 349 -31.72 -9.98 24.64
CA PRO A 349 -31.80 -9.43 25.98
C PRO A 349 -30.51 -9.70 26.76
N LYS A 350 -30.12 -8.75 27.62
CA LYS A 350 -28.95 -8.91 28.50
C LYS A 350 -29.27 -9.61 29.83
N GLU A 351 -30.55 -9.69 30.18
CA GLU A 351 -31.02 -10.22 31.46
C GLU A 351 -31.85 -11.50 31.27
N ALA A 352 -31.80 -12.39 32.27
CA ALA A 352 -32.53 -13.67 32.27
C ALA A 352 -34.04 -13.51 32.10
N SER A 353 -34.62 -12.44 32.68
CA SER A 353 -36.04 -12.08 32.53
C SER A 353 -36.41 -11.85 31.06
N GLY A 354 -35.57 -11.13 30.32
CA GLY A 354 -35.76 -10.88 28.90
C GLY A 354 -35.67 -12.14 28.05
N TRP A 355 -34.71 -13.03 28.36
CA TRP A 355 -34.59 -14.33 27.69
C TRP A 355 -35.82 -15.20 27.89
N LYS A 356 -36.39 -15.22 29.10
CA LYS A 356 -37.64 -15.92 29.41
C LYS A 356 -38.78 -15.42 28.54
N VAL A 357 -39.00 -14.10 28.49
CA VAL A 357 -40.06 -13.49 27.67
C VAL A 357 -39.89 -13.83 26.20
N LYS A 358 -38.67 -13.71 25.65
CA LYS A 358 -38.38 -14.03 24.24
C LYS A 358 -38.57 -15.52 23.92
N SER A 359 -38.21 -16.41 24.82
CA SER A 359 -38.41 -17.85 24.66
C SER A 359 -39.90 -18.21 24.66
N GLN A 360 -40.67 -17.63 25.58
CA GLN A 360 -42.12 -17.85 25.65
C GLN A 360 -42.86 -17.30 24.42
N GLN A 361 -42.43 -16.15 23.88
CA GLN A 361 -42.97 -15.62 22.62
C GLN A 361 -42.79 -16.58 21.43
N LEU A 362 -41.78 -17.44 21.46
CA LEU A 362 -41.51 -18.48 20.46
C LEU A 362 -42.15 -19.84 20.81
N GLY A 363 -42.93 -19.92 21.90
CA GLY A 363 -43.57 -21.16 22.35
C GLY A 363 -42.63 -22.13 23.08
N TYR A 364 -41.42 -21.70 23.46
CA TYR A 364 -40.47 -22.50 24.22
C TYR A 364 -40.76 -22.43 25.72
N PHE A 365 -41.84 -23.09 26.13
CA PHE A 365 -42.16 -23.33 27.54
C PHE A 365 -41.35 -24.51 28.09
N PRO A 366 -41.07 -24.58 29.40
CA PRO A 366 -40.33 -25.68 30.00
C PRO A 366 -40.87 -27.07 29.61
N GLU A 367 -42.19 -27.25 29.63
CA GLU A 367 -42.87 -28.51 29.30
C GLU A 367 -42.65 -28.89 27.82
N VAL A 368 -42.64 -27.88 26.93
CA VAL A 368 -42.39 -28.06 25.49
C VAL A 368 -40.92 -28.37 25.22
N LEU A 369 -39.99 -27.76 25.95
CA LEU A 369 -38.57 -28.06 25.80
C LEU A 369 -38.23 -29.45 26.36
N LEU A 370 -38.82 -29.85 27.48
CA LEU A 370 -38.58 -31.16 28.09
C LEU A 370 -39.17 -32.32 27.26
N SER A 371 -40.18 -32.05 26.41
CA SER A 371 -40.73 -33.06 25.51
C SER A 371 -39.94 -33.21 24.20
N LYS A 372 -39.00 -32.31 23.90
CA LYS A 372 -38.18 -32.36 22.70
C LYS A 372 -37.02 -33.34 22.83
N THR A 373 -36.70 -33.99 21.71
CA THR A 373 -35.49 -34.78 21.55
C THR A 373 -34.24 -33.88 21.56
N GLN A 374 -33.07 -34.46 21.82
CA GLN A 374 -31.81 -33.72 21.75
C GLN A 374 -31.55 -33.08 20.37
N ALA A 375 -31.96 -33.74 19.29
CA ALA A 375 -31.83 -33.20 17.95
C ALA A 375 -32.70 -31.95 17.76
N GLU A 376 -33.93 -31.97 18.25
CA GLU A 376 -34.83 -30.80 18.21
C GLU A 376 -34.33 -29.66 19.10
N LEU A 377 -33.80 -29.97 20.29
CA LEU A 377 -33.22 -28.95 21.18
C LEU A 377 -32.02 -28.24 20.53
N LYS A 378 -31.19 -28.97 19.77
CA LYS A 378 -30.07 -28.40 19.00
C LYS A 378 -30.53 -27.46 17.88
N LEU A 379 -31.78 -27.54 17.45
CA LEU A 379 -32.37 -26.66 16.44
C LEU A 379 -33.12 -25.47 17.05
N CYS A 380 -33.42 -25.50 18.35
CA CYS A 380 -34.11 -24.40 19.02
C CYS A 380 -33.22 -23.14 19.04
N ARG A 381 -33.79 -21.99 18.66
CA ARG A 381 -33.09 -20.70 18.63
C ARG A 381 -33.94 -19.59 19.25
N VAL A 382 -33.38 -18.76 20.11
CA VAL A 382 -34.02 -17.55 20.64
C VAL A 382 -33.13 -16.36 20.32
N CYS A 383 -33.67 -15.35 19.64
CA CYS A 383 -32.88 -14.21 19.15
C CYS A 383 -31.63 -14.65 18.35
N GLY A 384 -31.69 -15.78 17.65
CA GLY A 384 -30.57 -16.34 16.89
C GLY A 384 -29.51 -17.09 17.71
N PHE A 385 -29.69 -17.24 19.03
CA PHE A 385 -28.83 -18.05 19.90
C PHE A 385 -29.41 -19.44 20.13
N THR A 386 -28.57 -20.47 20.11
CA THR A 386 -28.87 -21.83 20.59
C THR A 386 -29.15 -21.83 22.08
N LEU A 387 -29.87 -22.85 22.57
CA LEU A 387 -30.06 -23.02 24.02
C LEU A 387 -28.73 -23.12 24.79
N SER A 388 -27.71 -23.74 24.19
CA SER A 388 -26.36 -23.82 24.77
C SER A 388 -25.68 -22.46 24.87
N GLU A 389 -25.78 -21.61 23.85
CA GLU A 389 -25.19 -20.27 23.89
C GLU A 389 -25.94 -19.37 24.90
N ILE A 390 -27.26 -19.48 24.97
CA ILE A 390 -28.08 -18.79 25.99
C ILE A 390 -27.64 -19.22 27.39
N ALA A 391 -27.42 -20.52 27.62
CA ALA A 391 -26.91 -21.01 28.90
C ALA A 391 -25.52 -20.43 29.24
N GLY A 392 -24.68 -20.22 28.23
CA GLY A 392 -23.39 -19.51 28.36
C GLY A 392 -23.56 -18.05 28.74
N GLU A 393 -24.41 -17.30 28.03
CA GLU A 393 -24.73 -15.89 28.33
C GLU A 393 -25.31 -15.72 29.74
N LEU A 394 -26.12 -16.67 30.19
CA LEU A 394 -26.72 -16.69 31.53
C LEU A 394 -25.82 -17.29 32.61
N LYS A 395 -24.60 -17.74 32.26
CA LYS A 395 -23.64 -18.38 33.18
C LYS A 395 -24.27 -19.49 34.02
N VAL A 396 -25.07 -20.34 33.37
CA VAL A 396 -25.78 -21.43 34.04
C VAL A 396 -24.80 -22.40 34.70
N ALA A 397 -23.67 -22.68 34.03
CA ALA A 397 -22.63 -23.56 34.56
C ALA A 397 -22.06 -23.05 35.89
N ASP A 398 -21.77 -21.74 35.97
CA ASP A 398 -21.25 -21.11 37.18
C ASP A 398 -22.28 -21.10 38.30
N THR A 399 -23.56 -20.88 37.94
CA THR A 399 -24.67 -20.76 38.88
C THR A 399 -25.05 -22.11 39.51
N TYR A 400 -25.03 -23.18 38.72
CA TYR A 400 -25.55 -24.49 39.14
C TYR A 400 -24.46 -25.57 39.25
N GLY A 401 -23.19 -25.25 38.99
CA GLY A 401 -22.08 -26.20 39.04
C GLY A 401 -22.13 -27.27 37.93
N ILE A 402 -22.91 -27.04 36.87
CA ILE A 402 -23.08 -27.99 35.77
C ILE A 402 -22.05 -27.67 34.69
N LYS A 403 -21.03 -28.51 34.53
CA LYS A 403 -20.11 -28.43 33.39
C LYS A 403 -20.82 -29.03 32.17
N GLY A 404 -21.05 -28.18 31.16
CA GLY A 404 -21.76 -28.51 29.92
C GLY A 404 -21.05 -29.55 29.07
#